data_AF-A0A8T6TQI6-F1
#
_entry.id   AF-A0A8T6TQI6-F1
#
_cell.length_a   1.000
_cell.length_b   1.000
_cell.length_c   1.000
_cell.angle_alpha   90.00
_cell.angle_beta   90.00
_cell.angle_gamma   90.00
#
_symmetry.space_group_name_H-M   'P 1'
#
loop_
_entity.id
_entity.type
_entity.pdbx_description
1 polymer ?
#
loop_
_entity_poly.entity_id
_entity_poly.type
_entity_poly.pdbx_seq_one_letter_code
_entity_poly.pdbx_strand_id
1 'polypeptide(L)'
;EAIYGNRPKALRVFFPHDDPAIFFPQDLKAYGRSSGLYCRGDGETAKRVRTKKETVQIEGKPKEIKVPVMAHGRPILDEIPCVPDKSNPEGCPIWAAGHCRRVATLIFSLADFRPFTYWVIQTGSWNSIVNINSGVDSIRQIMGGIAGLSLRLVLKPQKTRDPDSGKMRHVHVLSLETMTESERKLLIPPEQVFGLPAPPTEKPDDLFPATPPDIDEPRTKSGQLVPVPDSDGILDSLAERARGLGVQREEWEEMVKASGGNLIALAQALDGRAGDDQG
;
A
#
# COMPACT_ATOMS: atom_id res chain seq x y z
N GLU A 1 -14.83 23.90 2.61
CA GLU A 1 -14.78 25.03 3.56
C GLU A 1 -15.54 24.76 4.86
N ALA A 2 -16.77 24.26 4.84
CA ALA A 2 -17.58 24.04 6.05
C ALA A 2 -16.91 23.18 7.15
N ILE A 3 -16.16 22.13 6.80
CA ILE A 3 -15.53 21.21 7.78
C ILE A 3 -14.13 21.68 8.21
N TYR A 4 -13.31 22.13 7.27
CA TYR A 4 -11.86 22.37 7.47
C TYR A 4 -11.43 23.84 7.35
N GLY A 5 -12.35 24.74 6.97
CA GLY A 5 -12.05 26.14 6.66
C GLY A 5 -11.27 26.33 5.35
N ASN A 6 -10.83 27.57 5.11
CA ASN A 6 -10.10 27.98 3.89
C ASN A 6 -8.61 27.67 3.89
N ARG A 7 -8.01 27.53 5.08
CA ARG A 7 -6.56 27.26 5.24
C ARG A 7 -6.34 26.22 6.33
N PRO A 8 -6.80 24.98 6.12
CA PRO A 8 -6.62 23.93 7.10
C PRO A 8 -5.14 23.69 7.37
N LYS A 9 -4.79 23.64 8.66
CA LYS A 9 -3.45 23.21 9.11
C LYS A 9 -3.44 21.74 9.54
N ALA A 10 -4.61 21.12 9.65
CA ALA A 10 -4.77 19.73 9.99
C ALA A 10 -5.94 19.16 9.18
N LEU A 11 -5.76 17.96 8.66
CA LEU A 11 -6.77 17.19 7.95
C LEU A 11 -6.89 15.82 8.62
N ARG A 12 -8.11 15.32 8.76
CA ARG A 12 -8.33 13.91 9.13
C ARG A 12 -8.32 13.09 7.86
N VAL A 13 -7.40 12.14 7.81
CA VAL A 13 -7.10 11.35 6.61
C VAL A 13 -7.09 9.88 6.93
N PHE A 14 -7.37 9.04 5.95
CA PHE A 14 -7.06 7.62 6.02
C PHE A 14 -6.44 7.16 4.70
N PHE A 15 -5.71 6.04 4.75
CA PHE A 15 -5.09 5.43 3.59
C PHE A 15 -5.86 4.18 3.15
N PRO A 16 -6.03 3.95 1.85
CA PRO A 16 -6.75 2.79 1.34
C PRO A 16 -5.90 1.51 1.34
N HIS A 17 -4.58 1.61 1.51
CA HIS A 17 -3.66 0.48 1.41
C HIS A 17 -2.51 0.61 2.41
N ASP A 18 -1.96 -0.54 2.83
CA ASP A 18 -0.86 -0.63 3.79
C ASP A 18 0.53 -0.45 3.17
N ASP A 19 0.65 -0.26 1.86
CA ASP A 19 1.93 -0.14 1.15
C ASP A 19 2.23 1.34 0.83
N PRO A 20 3.30 1.94 1.39
CA PRO A 20 3.67 3.32 1.07
C PRO A 20 3.96 3.54 -0.42
N ALA A 21 4.40 2.52 -1.17
CA ALA A 21 4.69 2.70 -2.59
C ALA A 21 3.44 3.07 -3.39
N ILE A 22 2.25 2.69 -2.90
CA ILE A 22 0.97 2.97 -3.54
C ILE A 22 0.47 4.37 -3.17
N PHE A 23 0.44 4.72 -1.88
CA PHE A 23 -0.16 5.98 -1.42
C PHE A 23 0.84 7.11 -1.18
N PHE A 24 2.13 6.82 -1.12
CA PHE A 24 3.21 7.79 -0.96
C PHE A 24 4.44 7.50 -1.84
N PRO A 25 4.27 7.28 -3.16
CA PRO A 25 5.41 7.07 -4.05
C PRO A 25 6.36 8.27 -4.04
N GLN A 26 7.65 7.97 -4.05
CA GLN A 26 8.74 8.92 -4.08
C GLN A 26 9.57 8.69 -5.34
N ASP A 27 9.71 9.73 -6.17
CA ASP A 27 10.53 9.67 -7.37
C ASP A 27 11.58 10.78 -7.37
N LEU A 28 12.62 10.57 -8.17
CA LEU A 28 13.54 11.61 -8.62
C LEU A 28 12.96 12.28 -9.86
N LYS A 29 12.69 13.59 -9.79
CA LYS A 29 12.07 14.35 -10.89
C LYS A 29 12.91 15.56 -11.27
N ALA A 30 12.98 15.84 -12.56
CA ALA A 30 13.54 17.07 -13.08
C ALA A 30 12.53 17.82 -13.97
N TYR A 31 12.38 19.10 -13.70
CA TYR A 31 11.43 19.98 -14.38
C TYR A 31 12.16 21.05 -15.18
N GLY A 32 11.75 21.20 -16.44
CA GLY A 32 12.25 22.23 -17.33
C GLY A 32 11.46 23.52 -17.11
N ARG A 33 12.09 24.65 -17.43
CA ARG A 33 11.49 25.98 -17.20
C ARG A 33 10.18 26.19 -17.97
N SER A 34 10.04 25.60 -19.15
CA SER A 34 8.87 25.69 -20.03
C SER A 34 8.34 24.34 -20.52
N SER A 35 9.11 23.27 -20.40
CA SER A 35 8.78 21.94 -20.93
C SER A 35 8.09 21.01 -19.94
N GLY A 36 7.86 21.46 -18.69
CA GLY A 36 7.33 20.61 -17.63
C GLY A 36 8.30 19.51 -17.19
N LEU A 37 7.76 18.37 -16.75
CA LEU A 37 8.54 17.21 -16.33
C LEU A 37 9.28 16.62 -17.56
N TYR A 38 10.61 16.60 -17.53
CA TYR A 38 11.42 16.04 -18.61
C TYR A 38 12.27 14.84 -18.19
N CYS A 39 12.31 14.53 -16.90
CA CYS A 39 13.01 13.35 -16.37
C CYS A 39 12.28 12.84 -15.12
N ARG A 40 12.04 11.52 -15.06
CA ARG A 40 11.54 10.82 -13.87
C ARG A 40 12.37 9.55 -13.67
N GLY A 41 12.87 9.31 -12.48
CA GLY A 41 13.60 8.09 -12.12
C GLY A 41 13.29 7.60 -10.72
N ASP A 42 13.69 6.36 -10.48
CA ASP A 42 13.47 5.59 -9.24
C ASP A 42 14.71 5.54 -8.33
N GLY A 43 15.87 6.01 -8.82
CA GLY A 43 17.15 5.91 -8.11
C GLY A 43 18.14 4.91 -8.74
N GLU A 44 17.69 4.15 -9.73
CA GLU A 44 18.51 3.23 -10.52
C GLU A 44 18.43 3.60 -12.00
N THR A 45 17.22 3.79 -12.52
CA THR A 45 16.96 4.16 -13.91
C THR A 45 16.03 5.37 -14.01
N ALA A 46 16.14 6.11 -15.10
CA ALA A 46 15.30 7.27 -15.37
C ALA A 46 14.83 7.29 -16.81
N LYS A 47 13.56 7.66 -16.99
CA LYS A 47 12.95 7.98 -18.28
C LYS A 47 13.10 9.48 -18.52
N ARG A 48 13.87 9.83 -19.53
CA ARG A 48 14.19 11.22 -19.88
C ARG A 48 13.68 11.57 -21.27
N VAL A 49 13.04 12.72 -21.42
CA VAL A 49 12.65 13.25 -22.72
C VAL A 49 13.88 13.56 -23.55
N ARG A 50 13.97 12.94 -24.73
CA ARG A 50 15.00 13.24 -25.72
C ARG A 50 14.76 14.65 -26.25
N THR A 51 15.79 15.49 -26.23
CA THR A 51 15.71 16.87 -26.72
C THR A 51 16.71 17.13 -27.83
N LYS A 52 16.29 17.83 -28.88
CA LYS A 52 17.17 18.40 -29.92
C LYS A 52 17.33 19.90 -29.71
N LYS A 53 18.45 20.47 -30.16
CA LYS A 53 18.62 21.92 -30.23
C LYS A 53 18.00 22.44 -31.52
N GLU A 54 17.18 23.47 -31.40
CA GLU A 54 16.56 24.13 -32.54
C GLU A 54 16.67 25.64 -32.36
N THR A 55 17.04 26.35 -33.42
CA THR A 55 17.18 27.80 -33.41
C THR A 55 15.85 28.41 -33.80
N VAL A 56 15.18 29.06 -32.86
CA VAL A 56 13.90 29.73 -33.09
C VAL A 56 14.12 31.23 -33.02
N GLN A 57 13.49 31.97 -33.93
CA GLN A 57 13.47 33.43 -33.87
C GLN A 57 12.38 33.87 -32.88
N ILE A 58 12.80 34.46 -31.77
CA ILE A 58 11.90 35.07 -30.79
C ILE A 58 12.24 36.56 -30.78
N GLU A 59 11.25 37.42 -31.05
CA GLU A 59 11.44 38.88 -31.09
C GLU A 59 12.57 39.32 -32.05
N GLY A 60 12.69 38.65 -33.20
CA GLY A 60 13.71 38.97 -34.22
C GLY A 60 15.14 38.59 -33.85
N LYS A 61 15.38 37.94 -32.70
CA LYS A 61 16.70 37.43 -32.29
C LYS A 61 16.72 35.89 -32.37
N PRO A 62 17.78 35.29 -32.95
CA PRO A 62 17.93 33.84 -32.94
C PRO A 62 18.23 33.37 -31.52
N LYS A 63 17.45 32.41 -31.02
CA LYS A 63 17.66 31.77 -29.72
C LYS A 63 17.68 30.26 -29.87
N GLU A 64 18.74 29.63 -29.40
CA GLU A 64 18.79 28.17 -29.28
C GLU A 64 17.87 27.72 -28.15
N ILE A 65 16.90 26.88 -28.47
CA ILE A 65 16.03 26.24 -27.49
C ILE A 65 16.19 24.71 -27.58
N LYS A 66 15.98 24.03 -26.45
CA LYS A 66 15.87 22.57 -26.40
C LYS A 66 14.41 22.20 -26.58
N VAL A 67 14.10 21.53 -27.68
CA VAL A 67 12.74 21.04 -27.99
C VAL A 67 12.70 19.52 -27.88
N PRO A 68 11.59 18.94 -27.39
CA PRO A 68 11.44 17.50 -27.33
C PRO A 68 11.41 16.90 -28.74
N VAL A 69 12.10 15.77 -28.92
CA VAL A 69 11.98 14.96 -30.13
C VAL A 69 10.68 14.18 -30.04
N MET A 70 9.81 14.33 -31.03
CA MET A 70 8.47 13.75 -31.04
C MET A 70 8.41 12.55 -31.99
N ALA A 71 7.75 11.48 -31.57
CA ALA A 71 7.31 10.37 -32.42
C ALA A 71 5.82 10.14 -32.18
N HIS A 72 5.03 10.07 -33.26
CA HIS A 72 3.57 9.87 -33.19
C HIS A 72 2.85 10.85 -32.23
N GLY A 73 3.26 12.13 -32.21
CA GLY A 73 2.67 13.16 -31.36
C GLY A 73 3.04 13.04 -29.87
N ARG A 74 3.99 12.17 -29.48
CA ARG A 74 4.47 12.03 -28.11
C ARG A 74 5.99 12.24 -28.02
N PRO A 75 6.51 12.77 -26.90
CA PRO A 75 7.95 12.87 -26.71
C PRO A 75 8.60 11.48 -26.65
N ILE A 76 9.73 11.31 -27.33
CA ILE A 76 10.57 10.10 -27.22
C ILE A 76 11.25 10.13 -25.85
N LEU A 77 11.24 9.00 -25.15
CA LEU A 77 11.88 8.82 -23.85
C LEU A 77 13.12 7.93 -24.01
N ASP A 78 14.25 8.42 -23.52
CA ASP A 78 15.49 7.68 -23.38
C ASP A 78 15.59 7.13 -21.95
N GLU A 79 16.07 5.89 -21.80
CA GLU A 79 16.43 5.32 -20.51
C GLU A 79 17.89 5.67 -20.20
N ILE A 80 18.11 6.26 -19.03
CA ILE A 80 19.43 6.67 -18.54
C ILE A 80 19.65 6.15 -17.12
N PRO A 81 20.90 5.93 -16.67
CA PRO A 81 21.17 5.62 -15.27
C PRO A 81 20.74 6.78 -14.37
N CYS A 82 20.23 6.46 -13.18
CA CYS A 82 19.65 7.41 -12.22
C CYS A 82 20.19 7.24 -10.80
N VAL A 83 21.49 7.02 -10.64
CA VAL A 83 22.10 6.93 -9.30
C VAL A 83 22.32 8.34 -8.74
N PRO A 84 21.69 8.74 -7.62
CA PRO A 84 21.77 10.10 -7.08
C PRO A 84 23.08 10.32 -6.29
N ASP A 85 24.22 10.15 -6.96
CA ASP A 85 25.55 10.41 -6.42
C ASP A 85 26.12 11.70 -7.05
N LYS A 86 26.47 12.69 -6.21
CA LYS A 86 27.08 13.93 -6.69
C LYS A 86 28.53 13.74 -7.13
N SER A 87 29.22 12.73 -6.60
CA SER A 87 30.62 12.43 -6.90
C SER A 87 30.81 11.60 -8.18
N ASN A 88 29.74 10.98 -8.67
CA ASN A 88 29.74 10.19 -9.89
C ASN A 88 28.77 10.75 -10.96
N PRO A 89 29.26 11.61 -11.87
CA PRO A 89 28.45 12.17 -12.95
C PRO A 89 27.92 11.13 -13.95
N GLU A 90 28.58 9.98 -14.08
CA GLU A 90 28.15 8.89 -14.95
C GLU A 90 26.90 8.18 -14.39
N GLY A 91 26.73 8.19 -13.06
CA GLY A 91 25.57 7.62 -12.38
C GLY A 91 24.28 8.39 -12.65
N CYS A 92 24.30 9.72 -12.68
CA CYS A 92 23.18 10.56 -13.09
C CYS A 92 23.61 12.00 -13.44
N PRO A 93 23.71 12.35 -14.74
CA PRO A 93 24.14 13.69 -15.16
C PRO A 93 23.22 14.82 -14.66
N ILE A 94 21.93 14.55 -14.51
CA ILE A 94 20.94 15.56 -14.09
C ILE A 94 21.02 15.85 -12.60
N TRP A 95 21.31 14.82 -11.79
CA TRP A 95 21.52 14.97 -10.36
C TRP A 95 22.82 15.70 -10.06
N ALA A 96 23.91 15.31 -10.73
CA ALA A 96 25.21 15.99 -10.62
C ALA A 96 25.09 17.48 -10.99
N ALA A 97 24.27 17.83 -11.99
CA ALA A 97 23.99 19.21 -12.37
C ALA A 97 23.03 19.97 -11.42
N GLY A 98 22.48 19.32 -10.39
CA GLY A 98 21.56 19.95 -9.41
C GLY A 98 20.16 20.28 -9.95
N HIS A 99 19.78 19.72 -11.11
CA HIS A 99 18.46 19.95 -11.72
C HIS A 99 17.40 18.89 -11.32
N CYS A 100 17.85 17.80 -10.70
CA CYS A 100 16.98 16.75 -10.20
C CYS A 100 16.62 16.97 -8.72
N ARG A 101 15.38 16.67 -8.33
CA ARG A 101 14.90 16.78 -6.94
C ARG A 101 14.08 15.54 -6.57
N ARG A 102 14.10 15.20 -5.27
CA ARG A 102 13.20 14.20 -4.69
C ARG A 102 11.79 14.79 -4.59
N VAL A 103 10.80 14.08 -5.10
CA VAL A 103 9.39 14.49 -5.05
C VAL A 103 8.56 13.30 -4.61
N ALA A 104 7.79 13.49 -3.54
CA ALA A 104 6.82 12.52 -3.08
C ALA A 104 5.39 12.94 -3.44
N THR A 105 4.54 11.98 -3.74
CA THR A 105 3.13 12.19 -4.04
C THR A 105 2.30 11.49 -2.98
N LEU A 106 1.70 12.23 -2.06
CA LEU A 106 0.84 11.70 -1.01
C LEU A 106 -0.61 11.64 -1.49
N ILE A 107 -1.16 10.44 -1.53
CA ILE A 107 -2.52 10.11 -1.94
C ILE A 107 -3.27 9.64 -0.69
N PHE A 108 -4.39 10.28 -0.37
CA PHE A 108 -5.15 9.98 0.84
C PHE A 108 -6.63 10.26 0.65
N SER A 109 -7.47 9.70 1.51
CA SER A 109 -8.89 10.05 1.59
C SER A 109 -9.15 10.89 2.83
N LEU A 110 -10.09 11.83 2.76
CA LEU A 110 -10.52 12.58 3.94
C LEU A 110 -11.53 11.75 4.73
N ALA A 111 -11.30 11.58 6.02
CA ALA A 111 -12.13 10.73 6.88
C ALA A 111 -13.55 11.30 7.12
N ASP A 112 -13.72 12.62 6.95
CA ASP A 112 -14.98 13.32 7.22
C ASP A 112 -15.92 13.44 6.01
N PHE A 113 -15.49 12.95 4.85
CA PHE A 113 -16.26 12.99 3.62
C PHE A 113 -16.68 11.59 3.22
N ARG A 114 -17.61 11.51 2.24
CA ARG A 114 -18.02 10.22 1.68
C ARG A 114 -16.78 9.40 1.31
N PRO A 115 -16.76 8.10 1.66
CA PRO A 115 -15.68 7.21 1.30
C PRO A 115 -15.54 7.21 -0.23
N PHE A 116 -14.33 6.94 -0.74
CA PHE A 116 -13.96 6.89 -2.17
C PHE A 116 -13.49 8.19 -2.86
N THR A 117 -13.31 9.32 -2.16
CA THR A 117 -12.59 10.47 -2.75
C THR A 117 -11.11 10.48 -2.40
N TYR A 118 -10.24 10.51 -3.42
CA TYR A 118 -8.80 10.62 -3.24
C TYR A 118 -8.33 12.06 -3.43
N TRP A 119 -7.43 12.48 -2.55
CA TRP A 119 -6.77 13.77 -2.55
C TRP A 119 -5.28 13.57 -2.74
N VAL A 120 -4.63 14.50 -3.45
CA VAL A 120 -3.22 14.38 -3.80
C VAL A 120 -2.47 15.62 -3.34
N ILE A 121 -1.41 15.42 -2.57
CA ILE A 121 -0.43 16.45 -2.23
C ILE A 121 0.92 16.05 -2.79
N GLN A 122 1.53 16.91 -3.59
CA GLN A 122 2.91 16.74 -4.03
C GLN A 122 3.83 17.58 -3.15
N THR A 123 4.90 16.96 -2.65
CA THR A 123 5.91 17.64 -1.84
C THR A 123 7.32 17.33 -2.33
N GLY A 124 8.12 18.38 -2.51
CA GLY A 124 9.57 18.29 -2.71
C GLY A 124 10.38 18.55 -1.44
N SER A 125 9.72 18.70 -0.29
CA SER A 125 10.37 19.00 0.99
C SER A 125 10.91 17.72 1.61
N TRP A 126 12.23 17.61 1.72
CA TRP A 126 12.90 16.48 2.37
C TRP A 126 12.36 16.20 3.77
N ASN A 127 12.19 17.24 4.59
CA ASN A 127 11.67 17.09 5.96
C ASN A 127 10.23 16.56 5.98
N SER A 128 9.40 16.94 5.00
CA SER A 128 8.03 16.40 4.93
C SER A 128 8.04 14.94 4.53
N ILE A 129 8.90 14.57 3.58
CA ILE A 129 9.06 13.18 3.14
C ILE A 129 9.50 12.30 4.30
N VAL A 130 10.53 12.72 5.03
CA VAL A 130 11.03 12.01 6.22
C VAL A 130 9.95 11.90 7.30
N ASN A 131 9.29 13.00 7.67
CA ASN A 131 8.26 12.99 8.71
C ASN A 131 7.07 12.07 8.37
N ILE A 132 6.64 12.03 7.09
CA ILE A 132 5.57 11.12 6.68
C ILE A 132 6.04 9.67 6.75
N ASN A 133 7.21 9.33 6.22
CA ASN A 133 7.74 7.96 6.30
C ASN A 133 7.88 7.50 7.75
N SER A 134 8.53 8.31 8.60
CA SER A 134 8.69 7.98 10.03
C SER A 134 7.35 7.86 10.75
N GLY A 135 6.37 8.69 10.39
CA GLY A 135 5.01 8.60 10.94
C GLY A 135 4.31 7.30 10.54
N VAL A 136 4.40 6.94 9.25
CA VAL A 136 3.86 5.68 8.73
C VAL A 136 4.51 4.48 9.43
N ASP A 137 5.84 4.46 9.55
CA ASP A 137 6.57 3.37 10.20
C ASP A 137 6.20 3.24 11.68
N SER A 138 6.12 4.35 12.40
CA SER A 138 5.72 4.37 13.81
C SER A 138 4.29 3.84 14.00
N ILE A 139 3.36 4.25 13.15
CA ILE A 139 1.96 3.80 13.22
C ILE A 139 1.87 2.30 12.92
N ARG A 140 2.57 1.80 11.90
CA ARG A 140 2.61 0.37 11.60
C ARG A 140 3.17 -0.47 12.74
N GLN A 141 4.24 -0.01 13.39
CA GLN A 141 4.83 -0.71 14.54
C GLN A 141 3.85 -0.80 15.72
N ILE A 142 3.02 0.21 15.93
CA ILE A 142 2.07 0.26 17.06
C ILE A 142 0.76 -0.46 16.74
N MET A 143 0.22 -0.29 15.54
CA MET A 143 -1.14 -0.72 15.17
C MET A 143 -1.17 -1.93 14.23
N GLY A 144 -0.02 -2.42 13.77
CA GLY A 144 0.09 -3.55 12.83
C GLY A 144 -0.23 -3.20 11.37
N GLY A 145 -0.71 -1.98 11.11
CA GLY A 145 -1.10 -1.50 9.79
C GLY A 145 -1.47 -0.01 9.82
N ILE A 146 -1.76 0.55 8.66
CA ILE A 146 -2.16 1.95 8.46
C ILE A 146 -3.44 2.08 7.62
N ALA A 147 -3.79 1.07 6.82
CA ALA A 147 -4.99 1.08 6.00
C ALA A 147 -6.25 1.21 6.87
N GLY A 148 -7.19 2.04 6.44
CA GLY A 148 -8.47 2.26 7.13
C GLY A 148 -8.37 3.02 8.47
N LEU A 149 -7.18 3.29 8.98
CA LEU A 149 -7.01 4.08 10.20
C LEU A 149 -7.25 5.56 9.91
N SER A 150 -8.12 6.17 10.71
CA SER A 150 -8.27 7.63 10.72
C SER A 150 -7.10 8.27 11.47
N LEU A 151 -6.36 9.11 10.76
CA LEU A 151 -5.12 9.75 11.17
C LEU A 151 -5.20 11.26 10.96
N ARG A 152 -4.23 11.98 11.50
CA ARG A 152 -4.09 13.43 11.31
C ARG A 152 -2.91 13.75 10.42
N LEU A 153 -3.18 14.40 9.29
CA LEU A 153 -2.17 15.03 8.45
C LEU A 153 -2.06 16.52 8.84
N VAL A 154 -0.96 16.90 9.47
CA VAL A 154 -0.76 18.22 10.06
C VAL A 154 0.37 18.97 9.37
N LEU A 155 0.15 20.25 9.07
CA LEU A 155 1.14 21.17 8.58
C LEU A 155 1.74 21.96 9.77
N LYS A 156 2.96 21.61 10.16
CA LYS A 156 3.66 22.22 11.30
C LYS A 156 4.72 23.24 10.84
N PRO A 157 4.83 24.41 11.50
CA PRO A 157 5.97 25.28 11.30
C PRO A 157 7.21 24.65 11.94
N GLN A 158 8.28 24.50 11.17
CA GLN A 158 9.57 23.99 11.63
C GLN A 158 10.67 24.98 11.28
N LYS A 159 11.54 25.26 12.25
CA LYS A 159 12.76 26.03 12.00
C LYS A 159 13.82 25.04 11.51
N THR A 160 14.30 25.24 10.29
CA THR A 160 15.36 24.41 9.71
C THR A 160 16.51 25.30 9.27
N ARG A 161 17.74 24.83 9.50
CA ARG A 161 18.94 25.47 9.00
C ARG A 161 19.12 25.09 7.54
N ASP A 162 19.23 26.09 6.67
CA ASP A 162 19.51 25.85 5.25
C ASP A 162 20.93 25.27 5.10
N PRO A 163 21.09 24.07 4.51
CA PRO A 163 22.40 23.43 4.37
C PRO A 163 23.37 24.23 3.49
N ASP A 164 22.87 25.01 2.52
CA ASP A 164 23.73 25.78 1.60
C ASP A 164 24.07 27.18 2.14
N SER A 165 23.12 27.82 2.83
CA SER A 165 23.26 29.22 3.25
C SER A 165 23.53 29.40 4.75
N GLY A 166 23.42 28.33 5.55
CA GLY A 166 23.58 28.36 7.01
C GLY A 166 22.54 29.17 7.78
N LYS A 167 21.57 29.80 7.10
CA LYS A 167 20.55 30.69 7.71
C LYS A 167 19.34 29.89 8.18
N MET A 168 18.68 30.40 9.22
CA MET A 168 17.43 29.84 9.72
C MET A 168 16.28 30.18 8.77
N ARG A 169 15.57 29.16 8.29
CA ARG A 169 14.33 29.32 7.50
C ARG A 169 13.16 28.72 8.25
N HIS A 170 12.03 29.43 8.22
CA HIS A 170 10.74 28.90 8.65
C HIS A 170 10.12 28.12 7.50
N VAL A 171 10.04 26.80 7.63
CA VAL A 171 9.45 25.91 6.63
C VAL A 171 8.21 25.27 7.25
N HIS A 172 7.15 25.12 6.46
CA HIS A 172 5.99 24.34 6.86
C HIS A 172 6.19 22.89 6.41
N VAL A 173 6.09 21.96 7.35
CA VAL A 173 6.42 20.55 7.15
C VAL A 173 5.20 19.70 7.44
N LEU A 174 4.92 18.75 6.56
CA LEU A 174 3.84 17.78 6.74
C LEU A 174 4.27 16.72 7.75
N SER A 175 3.35 16.35 8.63
CA SER A 175 3.54 15.33 9.66
C SER A 175 2.28 14.49 9.78
N LEU A 176 2.46 13.18 9.95
CA LEU A 176 1.38 12.25 10.19
C LEU A 176 1.33 11.90 11.68
N GLU A 177 0.15 11.98 12.28
CA GLU A 177 -0.07 11.75 13.70
C GLU A 177 -1.28 10.84 13.94
N THR A 178 -1.26 10.10 15.04
CA THR A 178 -2.45 9.38 15.53
C THR A 178 -3.47 10.37 16.11
N MET A 179 -4.75 10.02 16.01
CA MET A 179 -5.81 10.82 16.63
C MET A 179 -5.75 10.71 18.15
N THR A 180 -6.00 11.82 18.83
CA THR A 180 -6.16 11.83 20.29
C THR A 180 -7.47 11.15 20.68
N GLU A 181 -7.60 10.75 21.95
CA GLU A 181 -8.81 10.08 22.43
C GLU A 181 -10.07 10.96 22.31
N SER A 182 -9.94 12.27 22.50
CA SER A 182 -11.04 13.21 22.31
C SER A 182 -11.47 13.32 20.85
N GLU A 183 -10.53 13.23 19.91
CA GLU A 183 -10.83 13.25 18.48
C GLU A 183 -11.46 11.94 18.00
N ARG A 184 -11.09 10.80 18.58
CA ARG A 184 -11.73 9.51 18.29
C ARG A 184 -13.23 9.52 18.65
N LYS A 185 -13.62 10.24 19.70
CA LYS A 185 -15.02 10.39 20.10
C LYS A 185 -15.84 11.26 19.14
N LEU A 186 -15.18 12.05 18.29
CA LEU A 186 -15.79 12.86 17.23
C LEU A 186 -15.90 12.11 15.89
N LEU A 187 -15.45 10.84 15.83
CA LEU A 187 -15.63 10.02 14.65
C LEU A 187 -17.12 9.79 14.42
N ILE A 188 -17.59 10.19 13.24
CA ILE A 188 -18.89 9.77 12.75
C ILE A 188 -18.78 8.25 12.53
N PRO A 189 -19.64 7.43 13.16
CA PRO A 189 -19.62 5.99 12.98
C PRO A 189 -19.67 5.65 11.48
N PRO A 190 -18.89 4.66 11.00
CA PRO A 190 -18.87 4.30 9.58
C PRO A 190 -20.28 4.03 9.03
N GLU A 191 -21.16 3.46 9.86
CA GLU A 191 -22.60 3.25 9.59
C GLU A 191 -23.30 4.52 9.06
N GLN A 192 -23.07 5.66 9.71
CA GLN A 192 -23.63 6.96 9.32
C GLN A 192 -22.94 7.53 8.06
N VAL A 193 -21.65 7.26 7.87
CA VAL A 193 -20.87 7.73 6.72
C VAL A 193 -21.28 7.01 5.42
N PHE A 194 -21.53 5.70 5.50
CA PHE A 194 -21.98 4.89 4.35
C PHE A 194 -23.49 4.98 4.10
N GLY A 195 -24.25 5.65 4.96
CA GLY A 195 -25.72 5.66 4.90
C GLY A 195 -26.32 4.26 5.03
N LEU A 196 -25.59 3.35 5.69
CA LEU A 196 -26.09 2.02 5.95
C LEU A 196 -27.20 2.15 6.99
N PRO A 197 -28.36 1.51 6.76
CA PRO A 197 -29.35 1.41 7.81
C PRO A 197 -28.69 0.75 9.03
N ALA A 198 -29.01 1.24 10.23
CA ALA A 198 -28.59 0.58 11.45
C ALA A 198 -28.93 -0.92 11.33
N PRO A 199 -28.02 -1.83 11.73
CA PRO A 199 -28.33 -3.25 11.67
C PRO A 199 -29.67 -3.48 12.39
N PRO A 200 -30.58 -4.26 11.81
CA PRO A 200 -31.85 -4.56 12.45
C PRO A 200 -31.58 -5.10 13.86
N THR A 201 -32.26 -4.53 14.85
CA THR A 201 -32.04 -4.86 16.27
C THR A 201 -32.50 -6.28 16.60
N GLU A 202 -33.44 -6.80 15.82
CA GLU A 202 -33.83 -8.20 15.83
C GLU A 202 -32.93 -9.00 14.89
N LYS A 203 -32.25 -10.00 15.45
CA LYS A 203 -31.69 -11.08 14.62
C LYS A 203 -32.89 -11.75 13.94
N PRO A 204 -32.91 -11.86 12.61
CA PRO A 204 -33.96 -12.62 11.95
C PRO A 204 -33.83 -14.08 12.38
N ASP A 205 -34.85 -14.59 13.08
CA ASP A 205 -34.92 -15.98 13.56
C ASP A 205 -34.74 -17.00 12.43
N ASP A 206 -35.03 -16.59 11.18
CA ASP A 206 -34.89 -17.39 9.97
C ASP A 206 -33.42 -17.60 9.54
N LEU A 207 -32.51 -16.65 9.82
CA LEU A 207 -31.09 -16.78 9.50
C LEU A 207 -30.29 -17.41 10.65
N PHE A 208 -30.82 -17.35 11.86
CA PHE A 208 -30.21 -17.89 13.08
C PHE A 208 -31.28 -18.64 13.88
N PRO A 209 -31.73 -19.82 13.40
CA PRO A 209 -32.74 -20.58 14.11
C PRO A 209 -32.23 -20.88 15.52
N ALA A 210 -33.06 -20.60 16.54
CA ALA A 210 -32.72 -20.80 17.95
C ALA A 210 -32.37 -22.26 18.28
N THR A 211 -32.82 -23.16 17.41
CA THR A 211 -32.41 -24.56 17.36
C THR A 211 -31.51 -24.71 16.14
N PRO A 212 -30.26 -25.18 16.29
CA PRO A 212 -29.51 -25.65 15.14
C PRO A 212 -30.42 -26.59 14.33
N PRO A 213 -30.39 -26.54 12.98
CA PRO A 213 -31.04 -27.60 12.21
C PRO A 213 -30.54 -28.95 12.76
N ASP A 214 -31.41 -29.96 12.79
CA ASP A 214 -30.99 -31.35 13.01
C ASP A 214 -30.04 -31.72 11.86
N ILE A 215 -28.79 -31.32 12.01
CA ILE A 215 -27.69 -31.95 11.32
C ILE A 215 -27.63 -33.29 12.03
N ASP A 216 -28.02 -34.36 11.33
CA ASP A 216 -27.74 -35.72 11.80
C ASP A 216 -26.22 -35.79 12.02
N GLU A 217 -25.77 -35.49 13.24
CA GLU A 217 -24.40 -35.75 13.65
C GLU A 217 -24.17 -37.24 13.35
N PRO A 218 -23.07 -37.62 12.67
CA PRO A 218 -22.84 -39.01 12.32
C PRO A 218 -22.70 -39.85 13.60
N ARG A 219 -23.82 -40.42 14.03
CA ARG A 219 -23.91 -41.33 15.17
C ARG A 219 -23.44 -42.71 14.71
N THR A 220 -22.55 -43.32 15.48
CA THR A 220 -22.25 -44.75 15.30
C THR A 220 -23.49 -45.57 15.63
N LYS A 221 -23.58 -46.80 15.10
CA LYS A 221 -24.73 -47.73 15.31
C LYS A 221 -25.03 -48.05 16.78
N SER A 222 -24.17 -47.63 17.71
CA SER A 222 -24.28 -47.81 19.16
C SER A 222 -24.71 -46.54 19.92
N GLY A 223 -25.05 -45.44 19.23
CA GLY A 223 -25.65 -44.26 19.87
C GLY A 223 -24.73 -43.45 20.79
N GLN A 224 -23.43 -43.65 20.70
CA GLN A 224 -22.44 -42.91 21.48
C GLN A 224 -21.89 -41.75 20.65
N LEU A 225 -21.82 -40.56 21.25
CA LEU A 225 -21.13 -39.38 20.70
C LEU A 225 -19.70 -39.78 20.34
N VAL A 226 -19.32 -39.61 19.07
CA VAL A 226 -17.94 -39.84 18.63
C VAL A 226 -17.09 -38.74 19.29
N PRO A 227 -16.08 -39.08 20.10
CA PRO A 227 -15.15 -38.08 20.61
C PRO A 227 -14.54 -37.34 19.41
N VAL A 228 -14.54 -36.01 19.44
CA VAL A 228 -13.81 -35.22 18.45
C VAL A 228 -12.33 -35.60 18.61
N PRO A 229 -11.69 -36.22 17.60
CA PRO A 229 -10.30 -36.61 17.72
C PRO A 229 -9.44 -35.36 17.88
N ASP A 230 -8.47 -35.43 18.78
CA ASP A 230 -7.40 -34.44 18.86
C ASP A 230 -6.54 -34.48 17.59
N SER A 231 -5.64 -33.49 17.42
CA SER A 231 -4.81 -33.38 16.21
C SER A 231 -4.02 -34.65 15.91
N ASP A 232 -3.63 -35.39 16.95
CA ASP A 232 -2.88 -36.64 16.85
C ASP A 232 -3.79 -37.79 16.39
N GLY A 233 -5.00 -37.90 16.93
CA GLY A 233 -6.00 -38.86 16.47
C GLY A 233 -6.47 -38.65 15.02
N ILE A 234 -6.49 -37.40 14.54
CA ILE A 234 -6.79 -37.09 13.13
C ILE A 234 -5.63 -37.54 12.23
N LEU A 235 -4.39 -37.32 12.66
CA LEU A 235 -3.20 -37.72 11.89
C LEU A 235 -3.13 -39.26 11.74
N ASP A 236 -3.44 -40.00 12.81
CA ASP A 236 -3.47 -41.47 12.79
C ASP A 236 -4.56 -42.00 11.85
N SER A 237 -5.74 -41.37 11.85
CA SER A 237 -6.83 -41.72 10.93
C SER A 237 -6.46 -41.45 9.47
N LEU A 238 -5.78 -40.32 9.17
CA LEU A 238 -5.29 -40.03 7.83
C LEU A 238 -4.17 -40.99 7.41
N ALA A 239 -3.32 -41.44 8.34
CA ALA A 239 -2.26 -42.42 8.08
C ALA A 239 -2.83 -43.82 7.77
N GLU A 240 -3.90 -44.23 8.44
CA GLU A 240 -4.66 -45.45 8.09
C GLU A 240 -5.26 -45.34 6.69
N ARG A 241 -5.84 -44.20 6.38
CA ARG A 241 -6.47 -43.92 5.09
C ARG A 241 -5.44 -43.92 3.94
N ALA A 242 -4.27 -43.34 4.16
CA ALA A 242 -3.14 -43.38 3.24
C ALA A 242 -2.65 -44.81 2.99
N ARG A 243 -2.54 -45.64 4.03
CA ARG A 243 -2.21 -47.08 3.88
C ARG A 243 -3.26 -47.83 3.06
N GLY A 244 -4.54 -47.51 3.25
CA GLY A 244 -5.64 -48.07 2.45
C GLY A 244 -5.57 -47.70 0.96
N LEU A 245 -4.96 -46.56 0.63
CA LEU A 245 -4.69 -46.11 -0.73
C LEU A 245 -3.31 -46.56 -1.26
N GLY A 246 -2.63 -47.48 -0.57
CA GLY A 246 -1.34 -48.03 -0.99
C GLY A 246 -0.14 -47.09 -0.82
N VAL A 247 -0.32 -45.96 -0.13
CA VAL A 247 0.76 -45.00 0.14
C VAL A 247 1.79 -45.62 1.07
N GLN A 248 3.04 -45.65 0.64
CA GLN A 248 4.15 -46.19 1.43
C GLN A 248 4.54 -45.24 2.56
N ARG A 249 5.13 -45.78 3.61
CA ARG A 249 5.48 -45.01 4.82
C ARG A 249 6.41 -43.81 4.55
N GLU A 250 7.36 -43.98 3.65
CA GLU A 250 8.32 -42.93 3.27
C GLU A 250 7.63 -41.78 2.53
N GLU A 251 6.70 -42.11 1.64
CA GLU A 251 5.90 -41.13 0.90
C GLU A 251 4.91 -40.41 1.83
N TRP A 252 4.34 -41.12 2.80
CA TRP A 252 3.50 -40.54 3.84
C TRP A 252 4.26 -39.49 4.67
N GLU A 253 5.48 -39.81 5.12
CA GLU A 253 6.32 -38.90 5.89
C GLU A 253 6.70 -37.64 5.10
N GLU A 254 6.93 -37.77 3.78
CA GLU A 254 7.14 -36.62 2.90
C GLU A 254 5.89 -35.74 2.75
N MET A 255 4.70 -36.33 2.60
CA MET A 255 3.44 -35.60 2.52
C MET A 255 3.15 -34.81 3.82
N VAL A 256 3.39 -35.43 4.98
CA VAL A 256 3.24 -34.76 6.28
C VAL A 256 4.22 -33.59 6.41
N LYS A 257 5.45 -33.76 5.94
CA LYS A 257 6.45 -32.68 5.94
C LYS A 257 6.09 -31.55 4.96
N ALA A 258 5.62 -31.89 3.76
CA ALA A 258 5.25 -30.94 2.72
C ALA A 258 4.02 -30.09 3.11
N SER A 259 3.08 -30.68 3.85
CA SER A 259 1.90 -29.98 4.38
C SER A 259 2.20 -29.10 5.60
N GLY A 260 3.40 -29.17 6.18
CA GLY A 260 3.80 -28.35 7.33
C GLY A 260 2.92 -28.56 8.58
N GLY A 261 2.31 -29.74 8.73
CA GLY A 261 1.39 -30.04 9.83
C GLY A 261 -0.05 -29.54 9.61
N ASN A 262 -0.40 -29.04 8.42
CA ASN A 262 -1.78 -28.68 8.09
C ASN A 262 -2.59 -29.93 7.69
N LEU A 263 -3.41 -30.43 8.63
CA LEU A 263 -4.22 -31.63 8.46
C LEU A 263 -5.25 -31.55 7.32
N ILE A 264 -5.74 -30.34 7.00
CA ILE A 264 -6.70 -30.13 5.91
C ILE A 264 -6.02 -30.30 4.55
N ALA A 265 -4.83 -29.72 4.40
CA ALA A 265 -4.03 -29.87 3.18
C ALA A 265 -3.63 -31.34 2.94
N LEU A 266 -3.32 -32.06 4.02
CA LEU A 266 -2.99 -33.48 3.96
C LEU A 266 -4.19 -34.34 3.51
N ALA A 267 -5.39 -34.07 4.06
CA ALA A 267 -6.62 -34.76 3.68
C ALA A 267 -6.98 -34.52 2.20
N GLN A 268 -6.88 -33.27 1.73
CA GLN A 268 -7.13 -32.92 0.32
C GLN A 268 -6.16 -33.61 -0.64
N ALA A 269 -4.89 -33.77 -0.26
CA ALA A 269 -3.90 -34.47 -1.07
C ALA A 269 -4.21 -35.98 -1.20
N LEU A 270 -4.74 -36.60 -0.15
CA LEU A 270 -5.20 -37.99 -0.20
C LEU A 270 -6.48 -38.15 -1.02
N ASP A 271 -7.43 -37.22 -0.90
CA ASP A 271 -8.69 -37.24 -1.66
C ASP A 271 -8.45 -37.08 -3.17
N GLY A 272 -7.47 -36.25 -3.57
CA GLY A 272 -7.05 -36.13 -4.97
C GLY A 272 -6.55 -37.44 -5.56
N ARG A 273 -5.84 -38.26 -4.77
CA ARG A 273 -5.35 -39.59 -5.17
C ARG A 273 -6.47 -40.63 -5.31
N ALA A 274 -7.47 -40.57 -4.43
CA ALA A 274 -8.62 -41.47 -4.50
C ALA A 274 -9.52 -41.21 -5.73
N GLY A 275 -9.47 -39.99 -6.29
CA GLY A 275 -10.21 -39.61 -7.49
C GLY A 275 -9.61 -40.14 -8.80
N ASP A 276 -8.30 -40.40 -8.84
CA ASP A 276 -7.60 -40.86 -10.05
C ASP A 276 -7.74 -42.38 -10.29
N ASP A 277 -8.17 -43.16 -9.28
CA ASP A 277 -8.39 -44.62 -9.37
C ASP A 277 -9.83 -45.01 -9.77
N GLN A 278 -10.72 -44.05 -10.09
CA GLN A 278 -12.05 -44.29 -10.65
C GLN A 278 -12.18 -43.95 -12.15
N GLY A 279 -11.07 -44.00 -12.88
CA GLY A 279 -10.99 -43.85 -14.34
C GLY A 279 -10.83 -45.17 -15.08
#